data_AF-A0A1B6G5D4-F1
#
_entry.id   AF-A0A1B6G5D4-F1
#
_cell.length_a   1.000
_cell.length_b   1.000
_cell.length_c   1.000
_cell.angle_alpha   90.00
_cell.angle_beta   90.00
_cell.angle_gamma   90.00
#
_symmetry.space_group_name_H-M   'P 1'
#
loop_
_entity.id
_entity.type
_entity.pdbx_description
1 polymer ?
#
loop_
_entity_poly.entity_id
_entity_poly.type
_entity_poly.pdbx_seq_one_letter_code
_entity_poly.pdbx_strand_id
1 'polypeptide(L)'
;LAEKYGKNDTFYPKDLKKRALVNQRLYFDVGTLYQRFADLYYPMFFGGAPLDEEKKKKLDEAFGFLETFLHINKCVAGDTYTLADISVVVTVSTAEVVGYDVSKYPKVAAWLAKAKTSLPGYEV
;
A
#
# COMPACT_ATOMS: atom_id res chain seq x y z
N LEU A 1 6.36 0.12 -18.06
CA LEU A 1 7.82 0.19 -17.77
C LEU A 1 8.40 -1.19 -17.48
N ALA A 2 7.93 -1.88 -16.43
CA ALA A 2 8.45 -3.20 -16.05
C ALA A 2 8.46 -4.23 -17.19
N GLU A 3 7.39 -4.31 -17.98
CA GLU A 3 7.31 -5.29 -19.08
C GLU A 3 8.25 -5.03 -20.26
N LYS A 4 8.51 -3.75 -20.56
CA LYS A 4 9.30 -3.35 -21.73
C LYS A 4 10.79 -3.22 -21.43
N TYR A 5 11.13 -2.74 -20.23
CA TYR A 5 12.50 -2.36 -19.86
C TYR A 5 13.05 -3.13 -18.65
N GLY A 6 12.25 -3.99 -18.01
CA GLY A 6 12.71 -4.81 -16.90
C GLY A 6 13.75 -5.83 -17.35
N LYS A 7 14.89 -5.90 -16.62
CA LYS A 7 15.93 -6.90 -16.89
C LYS A 7 15.49 -8.33 -16.51
N ASN A 8 14.52 -8.43 -15.61
CA ASN A 8 13.88 -9.66 -15.17
C ASN A 8 12.39 -9.40 -14.89
N ASP A 9 11.64 -10.46 -14.60
CA ASP A 9 10.22 -10.38 -14.29
C ASP A 9 9.93 -10.29 -12.78
N THR A 10 10.93 -10.02 -11.92
CA THR A 10 10.74 -9.98 -10.47
C THR A 10 9.68 -8.96 -10.04
N PHE A 11 9.72 -7.74 -10.60
CA PHE A 11 8.75 -6.69 -10.25
C PHE A 11 7.35 -6.95 -10.82
N TYR A 12 7.26 -7.65 -11.96
CA TYR A 12 6.01 -7.95 -12.62
C TYR A 12 6.04 -9.34 -13.28
N PRO A 13 5.84 -10.41 -12.48
CA PRO A 13 6.06 -11.80 -12.89
C PRO A 13 5.31 -12.17 -14.16
N LYS A 14 5.88 -13.03 -15.01
CA LYS A 14 5.17 -13.56 -16.19
C LYS A 14 4.24 -14.73 -15.83
N ASP A 15 4.50 -15.43 -14.73
CA ASP A 15 3.59 -16.43 -14.20
C ASP A 15 2.20 -15.83 -13.95
N LEU A 16 1.17 -16.43 -14.54
CA LEU A 16 -0.17 -15.87 -14.57
C LEU A 16 -0.78 -15.74 -13.18
N LYS A 17 -0.52 -16.71 -12.28
CA LYS A 17 -1.07 -16.69 -10.92
C LYS A 17 -0.42 -15.60 -10.08
N LYS A 18 0.91 -15.49 -10.11
CA LYS A 18 1.65 -14.41 -9.43
C LYS A 18 1.26 -13.04 -9.99
N ARG A 19 1.15 -12.91 -11.31
CA ARG A 19 0.73 -11.66 -11.95
C ARG A 19 -0.68 -11.26 -11.57
N ALA A 20 -1.62 -12.20 -11.52
CA ALA A 20 -2.98 -11.95 -11.08
C ALA A 20 -3.02 -11.41 -9.65
N LEU A 21 -2.19 -11.96 -8.75
CA LEU A 21 -2.06 -11.46 -7.40
C LEU A 21 -1.51 -10.02 -7.37
N VAL A 22 -0.42 -9.74 -8.10
CA VAL A 22 0.12 -8.37 -8.21
C VAL A 22 -0.93 -7.38 -8.72
N ASN A 23 -1.65 -7.73 -9.79
CA ASN A 23 -2.71 -6.90 -10.34
C ASN A 23 -3.84 -6.66 -9.34
N GLN A 24 -4.28 -7.71 -8.62
CA GLN A 24 -5.31 -7.56 -7.59
C GLN A 24 -4.86 -6.59 -6.49
N ARG A 25 -3.58 -6.64 -6.07
CA ARG A 25 -3.05 -5.71 -5.05
C ARG A 25 -2.96 -4.27 -5.56
N LEU A 26 -2.63 -4.06 -6.84
CA LEU A 26 -2.69 -2.74 -7.49
C LEU A 26 -4.13 -2.20 -7.53
N TYR A 27 -5.12 -3.03 -7.88
CA TYR A 27 -6.53 -2.64 -7.85
C TYR A 27 -7.03 -2.36 -6.43
N PHE A 28 -6.56 -3.14 -5.44
CA PHE A 28 -6.82 -2.86 -4.04
C PHE A 28 -6.27 -1.50 -3.61
N ASP A 29 -5.06 -1.13 -4.05
CA ASP A 29 -4.49 0.17 -3.71
C ASP A 29 -5.35 1.31 -4.27
N VAL A 30 -5.56 1.35 -5.59
CA VAL A 30 -6.31 2.45 -6.21
C VAL A 30 -7.80 2.48 -5.81
N GLY A 31 -8.44 1.31 -5.71
CA GLY A 31 -9.90 1.22 -5.52
C GLY A 31 -10.34 1.13 -4.06
N THR A 32 -9.43 0.81 -3.13
CA THR A 32 -9.77 0.60 -1.72
C THR A 32 -8.86 1.41 -0.81
N LEU A 33 -7.55 1.15 -0.80
CA LEU A 33 -6.66 1.75 0.20
C LEU A 33 -6.49 3.26 -0.03
N TYR A 34 -6.01 3.65 -1.21
CA TYR A 34 -5.82 5.05 -1.57
C TYR A 34 -7.14 5.80 -1.66
N GLN A 35 -8.18 5.20 -2.25
CA GLN A 35 -9.50 5.83 -2.33
C GLN A 35 -10.04 6.18 -0.93
N ARG A 36 -9.99 5.23 0.02
CA ARG A 36 -10.49 5.48 1.39
C ARG A 36 -9.60 6.46 2.16
N PHE A 37 -8.29 6.49 1.86
CA PHE A 37 -7.40 7.53 2.37
C PHE A 37 -7.83 8.92 1.86
N ALA A 38 -8.03 9.06 0.54
CA ALA A 38 -8.43 10.32 -0.09
C ALA A 38 -9.81 10.78 0.40
N ASP A 39 -10.78 9.87 0.49
CA ASP A 39 -12.14 10.17 0.97
C ASP A 39 -12.15 10.79 2.37
N LEU A 40 -11.25 10.32 3.25
CA LEU A 40 -11.08 10.82 4.60
C LEU A 40 -10.31 12.15 4.61
N TYR A 41 -9.11 12.16 4.05
CA TYR A 41 -8.15 13.23 4.28
C TYR A 41 -8.31 14.42 3.33
N TYR A 42 -8.77 14.25 2.09
CA TYR A 42 -8.87 15.37 1.15
C TYR A 42 -9.92 16.41 1.56
N PRO A 43 -11.12 16.04 2.04
CA PRO A 43 -12.07 17.02 2.56
C PRO A 43 -11.53 17.78 3.78
N MET A 44 -10.71 17.12 4.62
CA MET A 44 -10.07 17.76 5.77
C MET A 44 -9.00 18.78 5.33
N PHE A 45 -8.10 18.39 4.41
CA PHE A 45 -7.00 19.26 3.98
C PHE A 45 -7.42 20.41 3.07
N PHE A 46 -8.35 20.15 2.13
CA PHE A 46 -8.70 21.11 1.10
C PHE A 46 -10.03 21.81 1.37
N GLY A 47 -10.88 21.24 2.24
CA GLY A 47 -12.20 21.78 2.59
C GLY A 47 -12.37 22.21 4.04
N GLY A 48 -11.40 21.93 4.92
CA GLY A 48 -11.50 22.23 6.36
C GLY A 48 -12.59 21.43 7.08
N ALA A 49 -13.05 20.32 6.49
CA ALA A 49 -14.06 19.46 7.11
C ALA A 49 -13.49 18.84 8.41
N PRO A 50 -14.34 18.58 9.42
CA PRO A 50 -13.91 17.81 10.60
C PRO A 50 -13.61 16.36 10.22
N LEU A 51 -12.97 15.62 11.13
CA LEU A 51 -12.76 14.19 10.99
C LEU A 51 -14.10 13.46 10.84
N ASP A 52 -14.22 12.64 9.81
CA ASP A 52 -15.37 11.77 9.56
C ASP A 52 -15.08 10.36 10.08
N GLU A 53 -15.71 9.98 11.19
CA GLU A 53 -15.49 8.69 11.86
C GLU A 53 -15.92 7.48 11.00
N GLU A 54 -16.94 7.63 10.14
CA GLU A 54 -17.37 6.54 9.27
C GLU A 54 -16.33 6.27 8.18
N LYS A 55 -15.81 7.34 7.57
CA LYS A 55 -14.71 7.22 6.59
C LYS A 55 -13.42 6.74 7.24
N LYS A 56 -13.13 7.18 8.47
CA LYS A 56 -12.02 6.67 9.26
C LYS A 56 -12.14 5.17 9.47
N LYS A 57 -13.31 4.68 9.88
CA LYS A 57 -13.56 3.23 10.04
C LYS A 57 -13.33 2.45 8.74
N LYS A 58 -13.71 3.02 7.59
CA LYS A 58 -13.40 2.41 6.28
C LYS A 58 -11.90 2.37 6.00
N LEU A 59 -11.15 3.43 6.31
CA LEU A 59 -9.70 3.40 6.17
C LEU A 59 -9.07 2.34 7.10
N ASP A 60 -9.55 2.25 8.34
CA ASP A 60 -9.11 1.24 9.30
C ASP A 60 -9.35 -0.20 8.79
N GLU A 61 -10.49 -0.45 8.14
CA GLU A 61 -10.77 -1.73 7.48
C GLU A 61 -9.80 -2.01 6.31
N ALA A 62 -9.46 -1.00 5.52
CA ALA A 62 -8.52 -1.17 4.40
C ALA A 62 -7.11 -1.53 4.89
N PHE A 63 -6.63 -0.89 5.96
CA PHE A 63 -5.39 -1.28 6.62
C PHE A 63 -5.47 -2.68 7.23
N GLY A 64 -6.64 -3.10 7.73
CA GLY A 64 -6.88 -4.49 8.18
C GLY A 64 -6.73 -5.53 7.05
N PHE A 65 -7.21 -5.21 5.84
CA PHE A 65 -6.97 -6.06 4.66
C PHE A 65 -5.48 -6.14 4.31
N LEU A 66 -4.77 -5.00 4.34
CA LEU A 66 -3.34 -4.97 4.07
C LEU A 66 -2.53 -5.77 5.11
N GLU A 67 -2.87 -5.63 6.39
CA GLU A 67 -2.31 -6.44 7.48
C GLU A 67 -2.50 -7.94 7.22
N THR A 68 -3.69 -8.33 6.76
CA THR A 68 -3.97 -9.72 6.38
C THR A 68 -3.08 -10.19 5.22
N PHE A 69 -2.87 -9.37 4.20
CA PHE A 69 -2.00 -9.74 3.06
C PHE A 69 -0.55 -9.97 3.50
N LEU A 70 -0.04 -9.13 4.40
CA LEU A 70 1.32 -9.18 4.95
C LEU A 70 1.48 -10.20 6.10
N HIS A 71 0.38 -10.71 6.64
CA HIS A 71 0.42 -11.88 7.50
C HIS A 71 0.66 -13.15 6.69
N ILE A 72 0.09 -13.23 5.49
CA ILE A 72 0.24 -14.39 4.59
C ILE A 72 1.59 -14.39 3.89
N ASN A 73 2.11 -13.21 3.53
CA ASN A 73 3.28 -13.05 2.66
C ASN A 73 4.29 -12.04 3.23
N LYS A 74 5.55 -12.11 2.80
CA LYS A 74 6.59 -11.13 3.22
C LYS A 74 6.44 -9.75 2.57
N CYS A 75 5.81 -9.69 1.40
CA CYS A 75 5.52 -8.51 0.58
C CYS A 75 4.04 -8.58 0.17
N VAL A 76 3.45 -7.48 -0.33
CA VAL A 76 1.98 -7.40 -0.50
C VAL A 76 1.42 -8.44 -1.47
N ALA A 77 2.24 -8.92 -2.42
CA ALA A 77 1.87 -9.88 -3.46
C ALA A 77 2.73 -11.15 -3.46
N GLY A 78 3.43 -11.47 -2.37
CA GLY A 78 4.25 -12.70 -2.27
C GLY A 78 5.52 -12.51 -1.45
N ASP A 79 6.57 -13.27 -1.76
CA ASP A 79 7.81 -13.27 -0.97
C ASP A 79 8.85 -12.21 -1.39
N THR A 80 8.65 -11.57 -2.54
CA THR A 80 9.58 -10.58 -3.12
C THR A 80 8.84 -9.29 -3.45
N TYR A 81 9.57 -8.16 -3.40
CA TYR A 81 9.03 -6.87 -3.79
C TYR A 81 8.57 -6.86 -5.26
N THR A 82 7.37 -6.33 -5.47
CA THR A 82 6.76 -6.16 -6.80
C THR A 82 6.32 -4.73 -7.04
N LEU A 83 5.78 -4.43 -8.23
CA LEU A 83 5.12 -3.14 -8.49
C LEU A 83 4.01 -2.83 -7.49
N ALA A 84 3.32 -3.84 -6.96
CA ALA A 84 2.27 -3.62 -5.98
C ALA A 84 2.82 -3.04 -4.67
N ASP A 85 3.99 -3.48 -4.21
CA ASP A 85 4.61 -2.93 -3.00
C ASP A 85 5.02 -1.46 -3.21
N ILE A 86 5.54 -1.13 -4.40
CA ILE A 86 5.92 0.25 -4.76
C ILE A 86 4.69 1.17 -4.78
N SER A 87 3.54 0.69 -5.26
CA SER A 87 2.29 1.47 -5.24
C SER A 87 1.77 1.66 -3.81
N VAL A 88 1.58 0.56 -3.08
CA VAL A 88 0.99 0.55 -1.74
C VAL A 88 1.86 1.32 -0.74
N VAL A 89 3.19 1.26 -0.87
CA VAL A 89 4.07 1.95 0.09
C VAL A 89 3.90 3.45 0.01
N VAL A 90 3.61 4.02 -1.16
CA VAL A 90 3.36 5.46 -1.31
C VAL A 90 2.11 5.85 -0.54
N THR A 91 1.02 5.11 -0.71
CA THR A 91 -0.23 5.34 0.03
C THR A 91 -0.03 5.24 1.54
N VAL A 92 0.64 4.17 2.01
CA VAL A 92 0.89 3.96 3.45
C VAL A 92 1.83 5.02 4.03
N SER A 93 2.88 5.41 3.31
CA SER A 93 3.80 6.47 3.74
C SER A 93 3.09 7.82 3.83
N THR A 94 2.20 8.11 2.88
CA THR A 94 1.39 9.32 2.90
C THR A 94 0.46 9.33 4.12
N ALA A 95 -0.20 8.21 4.42
CA ALA A 95 -1.03 8.08 5.60
C ALA A 95 -0.24 8.29 6.90
N GLU A 96 0.95 7.69 7.01
CA GLU A 96 1.85 7.87 8.17
C GLU A 96 2.24 9.35 8.35
N VAL A 97 2.65 10.03 7.27
CA VAL A 97 3.06 11.44 7.30
C VAL A 97 1.93 12.35 7.79
N VAL A 98 0.68 12.05 7.45
CA VAL A 98 -0.47 12.84 7.89
C VAL A 98 -1.02 12.42 9.26
N GLY A 99 -0.28 11.58 10.00
CA GLY A 99 -0.60 11.20 11.36
C GLY A 99 -1.58 10.03 11.49
N TYR A 100 -1.80 9.25 10.44
CA TYR A 100 -2.49 7.97 10.58
C TYR A 100 -1.63 6.98 11.37
N ASP A 101 -2.20 6.37 12.41
CA ASP A 101 -1.45 5.46 13.29
C ASP A 101 -1.27 4.07 12.66
N VAL A 102 -0.23 3.94 11.82
CA VAL A 102 0.17 2.68 11.17
C VAL A 102 0.67 1.65 12.20
N SER A 103 1.09 2.06 13.40
CA SER A 103 1.62 1.16 14.43
C SER A 103 0.59 0.14 14.95
N LYS A 104 -0.71 0.43 14.74
CA LYS A 104 -1.84 -0.49 15.00
C LYS A 104 -1.82 -1.76 14.15
N TYR A 105 -1.04 -1.77 13.07
CA TYR A 105 -0.95 -2.86 12.11
C TYR A 105 0.50 -3.37 12.06
N PRO A 106 0.90 -4.31 12.95
CA PRO A 106 2.29 -4.68 13.14
C PRO A 106 2.99 -5.21 11.89
N LYS A 107 2.29 -5.99 11.03
CA LYS A 107 2.87 -6.47 9.78
C LYS A 107 3.03 -5.34 8.77
N VAL A 108 2.07 -4.42 8.68
CA VAL A 108 2.20 -3.21 7.86
C VAL A 108 3.37 -2.35 8.33
N ALA A 109 3.49 -2.08 9.63
CA ALA A 109 4.56 -1.27 10.20
C ALA A 109 5.94 -1.88 9.93
N ALA A 110 6.11 -3.19 10.14
CA ALA A 110 7.35 -3.89 9.87
C ALA A 110 7.70 -3.91 8.37
N TRP A 111 6.71 -4.15 7.51
CA TRP A 111 6.88 -4.10 6.05
C TRP A 111 7.26 -2.69 5.57
N LEU A 112 6.63 -1.64 6.10
CA LEU A 112 6.93 -0.25 5.78
C LEU A 112 8.36 0.10 6.19
N ALA A 113 8.78 -0.23 7.41
CA ALA A 113 10.14 0.00 7.89
C ALA A 113 11.21 -0.68 7.01
N LYS A 114 10.91 -1.89 6.53
CA LYS A 114 11.77 -2.58 5.56
C LYS A 114 11.76 -1.89 4.20
N ALA A 115 10.58 -1.49 3.71
CA ALA A 115 10.45 -0.82 2.42
C ALA A 115 11.24 0.49 2.38
N LYS A 116 11.20 1.27 3.48
CA LYS A 116 11.96 2.52 3.67
C LYS A 116 13.47 2.39 3.43
N THR A 117 14.04 1.22 3.71
CA THR A 117 15.48 0.96 3.62
C THR A 117 15.87 0.09 2.43
N SER A 118 14.90 -0.61 1.82
CA SER A 118 15.15 -1.62 0.79
C SER A 118 14.72 -1.18 -0.62
N LEU A 119 13.79 -0.23 -0.74
CA LEU A 119 13.32 0.24 -2.04
C LEU A 119 14.26 1.32 -2.60
N PRO A 120 14.80 1.14 -3.83
CA PRO A 120 15.61 2.16 -4.46
C PRO A 120 14.83 3.46 -4.66
N GLY A 121 15.43 4.60 -4.31
CA GLY A 121 14.82 5.93 -4.46
C GLY A 121 13.75 6.24 -3.42
N TYR A 122 13.75 5.54 -2.29
CA TYR A 122 12.86 5.85 -1.17
C TYR A 122 13.37 7.04 -0.33
N GLU A 123 14.66 7.37 -0.38
CA GLU A 123 15.21 8.52 0.35
C GLU A 123 14.54 9.84 -0.09
N VAL A 124 14.25 10.71 0.89
CA VAL A 124 13.71 12.06 0.72
C VAL A 124 14.84 13.08 0.75
#